data_AF-X1SUH8-F1
#
_entry.id   AF-X1SUH8-F1
#
_cell.length_a   1.000
_cell.length_b   1.000
_cell.length_c   1.000
_cell.angle_alpha   90.00
_cell.angle_beta   90.00
_cell.angle_gamma   90.00
#
_symmetry.space_group_name_H-M   'P 1'
#
loop_
_entity.id
_entity.type
_entity.pdbx_description
1 polymer ?
#
loop_
_entity_poly.entity_id
_entity_poly.type
_entity_poly.pdbx_seq_one_letter_code
_entity_poly.pdbx_strand_id
1 'polypeptide(L)' 'WGGTIGAYPTDHEFISSGSFDLNKAGKYTTWIELLMGTQDNPEVVDRYIGDLCTVEAAVPEPEFRGFAVAEYIKR' A
#
# COMPACT_ATOMS: atom_id res chain seq x y z
N TRP A 1 21.79 -3.51 1.28
CA TRP A 1 20.41 -3.95 1.55
C TRP A 1 20.21 -4.01 3.04
N GLY A 2 19.50 -3.04 3.61
CA GLY A 2 19.20 -2.97 5.04
C GLY A 2 17.81 -3.58 5.26
N GLY A 3 17.76 -4.87 5.54
CA GLY A 3 16.57 -5.52 6.06
C GLY A 3 16.68 -5.65 7.58
N THR A 4 15.55 -5.62 8.27
CA THR A 4 15.50 -5.99 9.69
C THR A 4 15.61 -7.51 9.78
N ILE A 5 16.66 -8.01 10.43
CA ILE A 5 16.92 -9.45 10.63
C ILE A 5 16.82 -9.73 12.13
N GLY A 6 15.95 -10.66 12.54
CA GLY A 6 15.88 -11.11 13.94
C GLY A 6 14.85 -12.21 14.15
N ALA A 7 15.07 -13.05 15.16
CA ALA A 7 14.18 -14.16 15.48
C ALA A 7 12.88 -13.67 16.15
N TYR A 8 11.82 -14.49 16.05
CA TYR A 8 10.66 -14.40 16.94
C TYR A 8 11.12 -14.38 18.42
N PRO A 9 10.53 -13.56 19.32
CA PRO A 9 9.25 -12.86 19.20
C PRO A 9 9.37 -11.37 18.85
N THR A 10 10.50 -10.91 18.30
CA THR A 10 10.63 -9.49 17.96
C THR A 10 9.78 -9.18 16.73
N ASP A 11 8.78 -8.31 16.89
CA ASP A 11 8.02 -7.76 15.77
C ASP A 11 8.95 -6.88 14.94
N HIS A 12 9.00 -7.14 13.64
CA HIS A 12 9.80 -6.38 12.68
C HIS A 12 8.88 -5.48 11.88
N GLU A 13 8.99 -4.18 12.09
CA GLU A 13 8.26 -3.21 11.28
C GLU A 13 9.01 -2.98 9.96
N PHE A 14 8.27 -2.95 8.85
CA PHE A 14 8.78 -2.53 7.54
C PHE A 14 8.90 -1.00 7.41
N ILE A 15 8.77 -0.28 8.53
CA ILE A 15 8.63 1.17 8.58
C ILE A 15 9.98 1.77 9.00
N SER A 16 10.91 1.92 8.06
CA SER A 16 12.14 2.70 8.31
C SER A 16 11.84 4.21 8.29
N SER A 17 12.78 5.02 8.80
CA SER A 17 12.75 6.48 8.64
C SER A 17 12.72 6.83 7.15
N GLY A 18 11.70 7.59 6.71
CA GLY A 18 11.37 7.77 5.29
C GLY A 18 10.20 6.91 4.81
N SER A 19 9.30 6.55 5.72
CA SER A 19 8.07 5.80 5.51
C SER A 19 7.39 6.20 4.19
N PHE A 20 7.09 5.20 3.37
CA PHE A 20 6.32 5.39 2.16
C PHE A 20 4.84 5.57 2.52
N ASP A 21 4.23 6.66 2.06
CA ASP A 21 2.80 6.91 2.25
C ASP A 21 1.97 5.97 1.36
N LEU A 22 1.34 4.97 2.00
CA LEU A 22 0.43 4.03 1.34
C LEU A 22 -0.90 4.68 0.91
N ASN A 23 -1.18 5.93 1.31
CA ASN A 23 -2.39 6.66 0.88
C ASN A 23 -2.17 7.52 -0.36
N LYS A 24 -0.93 7.65 -0.84
CA LYS A 24 -0.66 8.42 -2.05
C LYS A 24 -1.30 7.71 -3.26
N ALA A 25 -1.99 8.46 -4.11
CA ALA A 25 -2.58 7.89 -5.31
C ALA A 25 -1.50 7.29 -6.23
N GLY A 26 -1.74 6.09 -6.74
CA GLY A 26 -0.78 5.39 -7.60
C GLY A 26 -0.96 3.87 -7.62
N LYS A 27 -0.16 3.20 -8.46
CA LYS A 27 -0.05 1.75 -8.51
C LYS A 27 1.09 1.28 -7.62
N TYR A 28 0.79 0.33 -6.73
CA TYR A 28 1.71 -0.21 -5.75
C TYR A 28 2.00 -1.67 -6.10
N THR A 29 3.28 -2.04 -6.14
CA THR A 29 3.73 -3.41 -6.40
C THR A 29 4.51 -3.95 -5.22
N THR A 30 4.47 -5.26 -5.01
CA THR A 30 5.27 -5.96 -4.00
C THR A 30 6.33 -6.84 -4.65
N TRP A 31 7.47 -6.90 -3.98
CA TRP A 31 8.56 -7.84 -4.24
C TRP A 31 8.86 -8.55 -2.94
N ILE A 32 8.64 -9.86 -2.90
CA ILE A 32 8.85 -10.69 -1.72
C ILE A 32 9.79 -11.83 -2.12
N GLU A 33 10.87 -12.00 -1.37
CA GLU A 33 11.83 -13.09 -1.54
C GLU A 33 11.86 -13.93 -0.27
N LEU A 34 11.77 -15.25 -0.43
CA LEU A 34 12.07 -16.20 0.62
C LEU A 34 13.53 -16.62 0.50
N LEU A 35 14.31 -16.27 1.52
CA LEU A 35 15.71 -16.65 1.63
C LEU A 35 15.85 -17.86 2.56
N MET A 36 16.59 -18.87 2.12
CA MET A 36 16.95 -20.06 2.91
C MET A 36 18.45 -20.33 2.83
N GLY A 37 19.00 -21.04 3.81
CA GLY A 37 20.44 -21.34 3.88
C GLY A 37 21.10 -20.71 5.10
N THR A 38 22.42 -20.53 5.05
CA THR A 38 23.16 -19.90 6.15
C THR A 38 23.02 -18.38 6.09
N GLN A 39 23.18 -17.71 7.23
CA GLN A 39 23.14 -16.25 7.29
C GLN A 39 24.21 -15.59 6.40
N ASP A 40 25.39 -16.20 6.28
CA ASP A 40 26.51 -15.68 5.48
C ASP A 40 26.34 -15.93 3.97
N ASN A 41 25.51 -16.91 3.59
CA ASN A 41 25.25 -17.23 2.19
C ASN A 41 23.81 -17.74 2.01
N PRO A 42 22.82 -16.85 2.12
CA PRO A 42 21.43 -17.21 1.89
C PRO A 42 21.15 -17.31 0.38
N GLU A 43 20.31 -18.26 0.00
CA GLU A 43 19.82 -18.44 -1.36
C GLU A 43 18.33 -18.06 -1.45
N VAL A 44 17.96 -17.39 -2.53
CA VAL A 44 16.55 -17.11 -2.84
C VAL A 44 15.91 -18.38 -3.38
N VAL A 45 15.04 -18.99 -2.58
CA VAL A 45 14.37 -20.25 -2.94
C VAL A 45 12.96 -20.05 -3.47
N ASP A 46 12.35 -18.90 -3.17
CA ASP A 46 11.07 -18.51 -3.72
C ASP A 46 11.00 -16.99 -3.88
N ARG A 47 10.22 -16.54 -4.85
CA ARG A 47 10.06 -15.12 -5.16
C ARG A 47 8.68 -14.85 -5.73
N TYR A 48 8.01 -13.89 -5.10
CA TYR A 48 6.76 -13.32 -5.57
C TYR A 48 6.98 -11.86 -5.99
N ILE A 49 6.58 -11.54 -7.22
CA ILE A 49 6.53 -10.17 -7.74
C ILE A 49 5.13 -9.95 -8.29
N GLY A 50 4.43 -8.95 -7.77
CA GLY A 50 3.05 -8.72 -8.18
C GLY A 50 2.52 -7.35 -7.79
N ASP A 51 1.27 -7.12 -8.16
CA ASP A 51 0.54 -5.92 -7.79
C ASP A 51 0.02 -6.07 -6.35
N LEU A 52 0.21 -5.03 -5.53
CA LEU A 52 -0.36 -4.95 -4.18
C LEU A 52 -1.74 -4.33 -4.24
N CYS A 53 -1.82 -3.11 -4.76
CA CYS A 53 -3.07 -2.38 -4.91
C CYS A 53 -2.89 -1.18 -5.87
N THR A 54 -4.01 -0.57 -6.23
CA THR A 54 -4.05 0.76 -6.83
C THR A 54 -4.80 1.66 -5.86
N VAL A 55 -4.13 2.72 -5.41
CA VAL A 55 -4.74 3.76 -4.58
C VAL A 55 -5.31 4.80 -5.53
N GLU A 56 -6.62 4.93 -5.55
CA GLU A 56 -7.30 5.98 -6.31
C GLU A 56 -7.21 7.30 -5.56
N ALA A 57 -7.13 8.40 -6.30
CA ALA A 57 -7.24 9.71 -5.69
C ALA A 57 -8.62 9.84 -5.04
N ALA A 58 -8.66 10.30 -3.79
CA ALA A 58 -9.91 10.66 -3.17
C ALA A 58 -10.59 11.72 -4.05
N VAL A 59 -11.76 11.39 -4.59
CA VAL A 59 -12.60 12.39 -5.25
C VAL A 59 -13.07 13.33 -4.14
N PRO A 60 -12.72 14.63 -4.16
CA PRO A 60 -13.23 15.56 -3.17
C PRO A 60 -14.75 15.52 -3.20
N GLU A 61 -15.39 15.55 -2.03
CA GLU A 61 -16.84 15.65 -1.99
C GLU A 61 -17.27 16.88 -2.79
N PRO A 62 -18.30 16.76 -3.65
CA PRO A 62 -18.75 17.89 -4.43
C PRO A 62 -19.11 19.05 -3.50
N GLU A 63 -18.60 20.25 -3.83
CA GLU A 63 -18.82 21.49 -3.08
C GLU A 63 -20.31 21.84 -2.92
N PHE A 64 -21.13 21.27 -3.80
CA PHE A 64 -22.58 21.40 -3.77
C PHE A 64 -23.24 20.07 -3.42
N ARG A 65 -23.89 20.04 -2.25
CA ARG A 65 -24.83 18.99 -1.83
C ARG A 65 -26.20 19.62 -1.62
N GLY A 66 -27.27 18.91 -2.01
CA GLY A 66 -28.64 19.29 -1.66
C GLY A 66 -29.48 19.96 -2.75
N PHE A 67 -29.13 19.83 -4.03
CA PHE A 67 -30.08 20.23 -5.08
C PHE A 67 -31.26 19.27 -5.13
N ALA A 68 -32.40 19.73 -4.63
CA ALA A 68 -33.70 19.09 -4.81
C ALA A 68 -34.59 20.02 -5.65
N VAL A 69 -35.46 19.42 -6.46
CA VAL A 69 -36.53 20.19 -7.13
C VAL A 69 -37.44 20.73 -6.03
N ALA A 70 -37.39 22.04 -5.79
CA ALA A 70 -38.23 22.70 -4.79
C ALA A 70 -39.69 22.75 -5.26
N GLU A 71 -39.91 23.02 -6.56
CA GLU A 71 -41.24 23.10 -7.14
C GLU A 71 -41.18 22.88 -8.66
N TYR A 72 -42.25 22.33 -9.22
CA TYR A 72 -42.46 22.23 -10.65
C TYR A 72 -43.67 23.09 -11.06
N ILE A 73 -43.42 24.16 -11.82
CA ILE A 73 -44.46 25.02 -12.38
C ILE A 73 -44.76 24.56 -13.81
N LYS A 74 -45.99 24.09 -14.03
CA LYS A 74 -46.49 23.69 -15.34
C LYS A 74 -47.11 24.91 -16.03
N ARG A 75 -46.71 25.15 -17.28
CA ARG A 75 -47.27 26.21 -18.12
C ARG A 75 -48.55 25.73 -18.80
#